data_AF-A0A5J4V6T0-F1
#
_entry.id   AF-A0A5J4V6T0-F1
#
_cell.length_a   1.000
_cell.length_b   1.000
_cell.length_c   1.000
_cell.angle_alpha   90.00
_cell.angle_beta   90.00
_cell.angle_gamma   90.00
#
_symmetry.space_group_name_H-M   'P 1'
#
loop_
_entity.id
_entity.type
_entity.pdbx_description
1 polymer ?
#
loop_
_entity_poly.entity_id
_entity_poly.type
_entity_poly.pdbx_seq_one_letter_code
_entity_poly.pdbx_strand_id
1 'polypeptide(L)'
;MYKLDVIIQGFEQPHDIGTLAKQVEDTGDIVFVPSFQGFFAPRWRSDVRATFVGISLQAEPAHFARALEEAIALQFCEVLVSMGEDRQNERVKQKMEKEKESEKQNDEQTETNEKEDKKQEEIEKKLEKEEQEKLKKERIKERNEQLKLKQKLDNEKLKDEERNQIQKEIQKYLPSRVVVDGGPTEDEFLMQLQADFLNAEVVRPQNIEATALGAAMAAGLAVGVWPSLTDMIESIQSEMIVWAPKISDELRNKKVRNWERAVEATLSYRVHQE
;
A
#
# COMPACT_ATOMS: atom_id res chain seq x y z
N MET A 1 14.04 -20.68 -36.84
CA MET A 1 12.99 -20.88 -35.83
C MET A 1 13.71 -20.81 -34.49
N TYR A 2 13.90 -19.59 -33.98
CA TYR A 2 14.71 -19.34 -32.78
C TYR A 2 13.90 -19.76 -31.56
N LYS A 3 14.57 -20.50 -30.67
CA LYS A 3 14.07 -21.05 -29.41
C LYS A 3 13.27 -19.99 -28.62
N LEU A 4 11.94 -20.14 -28.63
CA LEU A 4 11.07 -19.58 -27.58
C LEU A 4 11.06 -20.46 -26.33
N ASP A 5 11.81 -21.57 -26.33
CA ASP A 5 11.84 -22.55 -25.25
C ASP A 5 12.50 -22.04 -23.95
N VAL A 6 13.21 -20.91 -23.98
CA VAL A 6 13.90 -20.36 -22.79
C VAL A 6 12.99 -19.49 -21.93
N ILE A 7 11.86 -18.99 -22.46
CA ILE A 7 10.96 -18.11 -21.69
C ILE A 7 9.96 -18.92 -20.83
N ILE A 8 9.76 -20.21 -21.15
CA ILE A 8 8.77 -21.08 -20.48
C ILE A 8 9.37 -22.46 -20.14
N GLN A 9 10.67 -22.55 -19.85
CA GLN A 9 11.12 -23.61 -18.94
C GLN A 9 10.85 -23.09 -17.54
N GLY A 10 9.78 -23.63 -16.95
CA GLY A 10 9.23 -23.19 -15.69
C GLY A 10 10.27 -23.24 -14.58
N PHE A 11 10.45 -22.09 -13.93
CA PHE A 11 10.98 -22.06 -12.58
C PHE A 11 10.19 -23.06 -11.73
N GLU A 12 10.87 -24.02 -11.12
CA GLU A 12 10.21 -25.01 -10.26
C GLU A 12 9.93 -24.41 -8.89
N GLN A 13 10.76 -23.45 -8.46
CA GLN A 13 10.67 -22.81 -7.15
C GLN A 13 10.62 -21.28 -7.27
N PRO A 14 9.93 -20.57 -6.35
CA PRO A 14 9.84 -19.11 -6.38
C PRO A 14 11.20 -18.39 -6.34
N HIS A 15 12.22 -18.95 -5.70
CA HIS A 15 13.55 -18.32 -5.60
C HIS A 15 14.39 -18.42 -6.89
N ASP A 16 13.98 -19.25 -7.86
CA ASP A 16 14.72 -19.42 -9.11
C ASP A 16 14.66 -18.14 -9.96
N ILE A 17 13.51 -17.45 -9.94
CA ILE A 17 13.34 -16.19 -10.68
C ILE A 17 14.16 -15.06 -10.05
N GLY A 18 14.20 -14.94 -8.72
CA GLY A 18 15.09 -14.04 -8.01
C GLY A 18 16.56 -14.30 -8.31
N THR A 19 16.95 -15.58 -8.47
CA THR A 19 18.31 -15.96 -8.86
C THR A 19 18.66 -15.48 -10.27
N LEU A 20 17.73 -15.62 -11.22
CA LEU A 20 17.91 -15.08 -12.58
C LEU A 20 17.93 -13.55 -12.58
N ALA A 21 17.05 -12.90 -11.81
CA ALA A 21 16.96 -11.44 -11.69
C ALA A 21 18.24 -10.80 -11.10
N LYS A 22 19.02 -11.54 -10.30
CA LYS A 22 20.31 -11.10 -9.75
C LYS A 22 21.46 -11.13 -10.75
N GLN A 23 21.30 -11.76 -11.91
CA GLN A 23 22.37 -11.82 -12.93
C GLN A 23 22.60 -10.48 -13.62
N VAL A 24 21.64 -9.56 -13.50
CA VAL A 24 21.72 -8.19 -14.02
C VAL A 24 21.65 -7.19 -12.88
N GLU A 25 22.32 -6.05 -13.05
CA GLU A 25 22.34 -4.97 -12.06
C GLU A 25 20.99 -4.24 -12.01
N ASP A 26 20.36 -4.01 -13.17
CA ASP A 26 19.08 -3.34 -13.33
C ASP A 26 18.19 -3.99 -14.41
N THR A 27 17.07 -3.35 -14.75
CA THR A 27 16.09 -3.85 -15.73
C THR A 27 16.40 -3.46 -17.18
N GLY A 28 17.45 -2.68 -17.45
CA GLY A 28 17.73 -2.14 -18.78
C GLY A 28 16.60 -1.28 -19.33
N ASP A 29 15.99 -0.46 -18.45
CA ASP A 29 14.77 0.34 -18.70
C ASP A 29 13.49 -0.45 -18.97
N ILE A 30 13.52 -1.78 -18.91
CA ILE A 30 12.31 -2.60 -19.02
C ILE A 30 11.46 -2.40 -17.76
N VAL A 31 10.16 -2.19 -17.98
CA VAL A 31 9.15 -2.22 -16.92
C VAL A 31 8.09 -3.22 -17.33
N PHE A 32 7.74 -4.12 -16.41
CA PHE A 32 6.64 -5.04 -16.59
C PHE A 32 5.43 -4.58 -15.79
N VAL A 33 4.24 -4.62 -16.39
CA VAL A 33 2.97 -4.41 -15.71
C VAL A 33 2.19 -5.72 -15.78
N PRO A 34 2.19 -6.56 -14.72
CA PRO A 34 1.67 -7.93 -14.77
C PRO A 34 0.14 -8.02 -14.58
N SER A 35 -0.61 -7.23 -15.34
CA SER A 35 -2.07 -7.17 -15.28
C SER A 35 -2.74 -8.30 -16.08
N PHE A 36 -2.32 -9.56 -15.88
CA PHE A 36 -2.82 -10.71 -16.65
C PHE A 36 -4.35 -10.84 -16.63
N GLN A 37 -4.97 -10.52 -15.49
CA GLN A 37 -6.43 -10.51 -15.29
C GLN A 37 -7.00 -9.10 -15.09
N GLY A 38 -6.26 -8.07 -15.52
CA GLY A 38 -6.55 -6.68 -15.20
C GLY A 38 -5.85 -6.21 -13.93
N PHE A 39 -6.15 -4.98 -13.51
CA PHE A 39 -5.76 -4.41 -12.23
C PHE A 39 -6.84 -4.61 -11.18
N PHE A 40 -6.41 -5.01 -9.98
CA PHE A 40 -7.22 -4.95 -8.76
C PHE A 40 -6.97 -3.63 -8.03
N ALA A 41 -7.03 -3.63 -6.70
CA ALA A 41 -6.68 -2.46 -5.90
C ALA A 41 -5.27 -1.94 -6.26
N PRO A 42 -5.07 -0.61 -6.27
CA PRO A 42 -6.07 0.44 -6.05
C PRO A 42 -6.82 0.89 -7.31
N ARG A 43 -6.51 0.32 -8.49
CA ARG A 43 -6.96 0.84 -9.79
C ARG A 43 -8.29 0.28 -10.30
N TRP A 44 -8.61 -0.97 -9.99
CA TRP A 44 -9.86 -1.67 -10.35
C TRP A 44 -10.22 -1.57 -11.84
N ARG A 45 -9.37 -2.11 -12.70
CA ARG A 45 -9.53 -2.11 -14.17
C ARG A 45 -9.42 -3.51 -14.73
N SER A 46 -10.55 -4.11 -15.11
CA SER A 46 -10.59 -5.46 -15.68
C SER A 46 -10.30 -5.50 -17.19
N ASP A 47 -10.28 -4.35 -17.87
CA ASP A 47 -10.10 -4.20 -19.32
C ASP A 47 -8.64 -4.08 -19.78
N VAL A 48 -7.66 -4.16 -18.87
CA VAL A 48 -6.23 -4.03 -19.19
C VAL A 48 -5.53 -5.39 -19.16
N ARG A 49 -4.40 -5.53 -19.87
CA ARG A 49 -3.62 -6.78 -19.92
C ARG A 49 -2.14 -6.56 -19.71
N ALA A 50 -1.48 -7.63 -19.29
CA ALA A 50 -0.07 -7.63 -18.96
C ALA A 50 0.78 -7.05 -20.11
N THR A 51 1.66 -6.12 -19.79
CA THR A 51 2.40 -5.32 -20.78
C THR A 51 3.84 -5.12 -20.34
N PHE A 52 4.80 -5.39 -21.23
CA PHE A 52 6.19 -4.95 -21.09
C PHE A 52 6.40 -3.68 -21.90
N VAL A 53 7.10 -2.70 -21.32
CA VAL A 53 7.56 -1.48 -22.01
C VAL A 53 9.07 -1.32 -21.84
N GLY A 54 9.69 -0.52 -22.71
CA GLY A 54 11.12 -0.18 -22.59
C GLY A 54 12.09 -1.24 -23.13
N ILE A 55 11.61 -2.23 -23.90
CA ILE A 55 12.46 -3.29 -24.44
C ILE A 55 13.45 -2.72 -25.48
N SER A 56 14.74 -3.06 -25.30
CA SER A 56 15.84 -2.72 -26.20
C SER A 56 16.51 -4.00 -26.77
N LEU A 57 17.45 -3.85 -27.71
CA LEU A 57 18.17 -4.97 -28.31
C LEU A 57 19.11 -5.71 -27.32
N GLN A 58 19.45 -5.05 -26.21
CA GLN A 58 20.29 -5.57 -25.15
C GLN A 58 19.49 -6.37 -24.10
N ALA A 59 18.16 -6.46 -24.26
CA ALA A 59 17.32 -7.19 -23.34
C ALA A 59 17.70 -8.68 -23.30
N GLU A 60 17.82 -9.20 -22.08
CA GLU A 60 18.16 -10.60 -21.79
C GLU A 60 17.09 -11.17 -20.87
N PRO A 61 16.88 -12.50 -20.80
CA PRO A 61 15.89 -13.11 -19.91
C PRO A 61 15.96 -12.63 -18.46
N ALA A 62 17.17 -12.35 -17.96
CA ALA A 62 17.40 -11.79 -16.63
C ALA A 62 16.78 -10.40 -16.41
N HIS A 63 16.77 -9.54 -17.42
CA HIS A 63 16.11 -8.23 -17.35
C HIS A 63 14.59 -8.38 -17.21
N PHE A 64 13.98 -9.36 -17.88
CA PHE A 64 12.54 -9.64 -17.75
C PHE A 64 12.18 -10.22 -16.37
N ALA A 65 12.99 -11.15 -15.85
CA ALA A 65 12.85 -11.68 -14.50
C ALA A 65 12.94 -10.55 -13.46
N ARG A 66 13.97 -9.70 -13.57
CA ARG A 66 14.15 -8.52 -12.72
C ARG A 66 12.97 -7.54 -12.81
N ALA A 67 12.46 -7.28 -14.01
CA ALA A 67 11.30 -6.41 -14.19
C ALA A 67 10.02 -6.98 -13.56
N LEU A 68 9.84 -8.31 -13.57
CA LEU A 68 8.74 -8.97 -12.88
C LEU A 68 8.86 -8.84 -11.36
N GLU A 69 10.02 -9.11 -10.78
CA GLU A 69 10.24 -8.93 -9.33
C GLU A 69 10.01 -7.48 -8.89
N GLU A 70 10.53 -6.51 -9.65
CA GLU A 70 10.30 -5.09 -9.38
C GLU A 70 8.81 -4.74 -9.50
N ALA A 71 8.09 -5.30 -10.46
CA ALA A 71 6.65 -5.06 -10.65
C ALA A 71 5.79 -5.60 -9.50
N ILE A 72 6.15 -6.77 -8.94
CA ILE A 72 5.46 -7.33 -7.77
C ILE A 72 5.68 -6.42 -6.56
N ALA A 73 6.93 -6.01 -6.32
CA ALA A 73 7.27 -5.11 -5.23
C ALA A 73 6.57 -3.74 -5.36
N LEU A 74 6.48 -3.18 -6.57
CA LEU A 74 5.84 -1.89 -6.80
C LEU A 74 4.31 -1.95 -6.61
N GLN A 75 3.63 -2.97 -7.12
CA GLN A 75 2.19 -3.15 -6.85
C GLN A 75 1.89 -3.34 -5.36
N PHE A 76 2.74 -4.08 -4.65
CA PHE A 76 2.64 -4.20 -3.21
C PHE A 76 2.71 -2.83 -2.51
N CYS A 77 3.64 -1.98 -2.94
CA CYS A 77 3.75 -0.62 -2.42
C CYS A 77 2.48 0.21 -2.68
N GLU A 78 1.87 0.12 -3.85
CA GLU A 78 0.66 0.90 -4.17
C GLU A 78 -0.53 0.58 -3.27
N VAL A 79 -0.71 -0.70 -2.94
CA VAL A 79 -1.75 -1.14 -2.01
C VAL A 79 -1.47 -0.56 -0.63
N LEU A 80 -0.23 -0.64 -0.15
CA LEU A 80 0.14 -0.11 1.17
C LEU A 80 0.07 1.42 1.26
N VAL A 81 0.44 2.13 0.18
CA VAL A 81 0.22 3.58 0.07
C VAL A 81 -1.25 3.90 0.20
N SER A 82 -2.12 3.17 -0.52
CA SER A 82 -3.57 3.37 -0.46
C SER A 82 -4.13 3.09 0.93
N MET A 83 -3.65 2.03 1.60
CA MET A 83 -4.01 1.73 2.99
C MET A 83 -3.55 2.83 3.97
N GLY A 84 -2.37 3.41 3.74
CA GLY A 84 -1.85 4.54 4.52
C GLY A 84 -2.74 5.78 4.38
N GLU A 85 -3.19 6.08 3.16
CA GLU A 85 -4.14 7.17 2.88
C GLU A 85 -5.49 6.93 3.59
N ASP A 86 -6.00 5.70 3.57
CA ASP A 86 -7.26 5.34 4.26
C ASP A 86 -7.16 5.51 5.78
N ARG A 87 -6.06 5.07 6.38
CA ARG A 87 -5.80 5.24 7.82
C ARG A 87 -5.80 6.70 8.25
N GLN A 88 -5.27 7.60 7.43
CA GLN A 88 -5.28 9.03 7.70
C GLN A 88 -6.71 9.56 7.73
N ASN A 89 -7.53 9.17 6.75
CA ASN A 89 -8.93 9.56 6.67
C ASN A 89 -9.72 9.10 7.90
N GLU A 90 -9.41 7.93 8.45
CA GLU A 90 -10.04 7.42 9.68
C GLU A 90 -9.59 8.15 10.95
N ARG A 91 -8.30 8.47 11.11
CA ARG A 91 -7.82 9.23 12.28
C ARG A 91 -8.46 10.61 12.36
N VAL A 92 -8.70 11.26 11.23
CA VAL A 92 -9.45 12.51 11.16
C VAL A 92 -10.89 12.28 11.64
N LYS A 93 -11.56 11.19 11.21
CA LYS A 93 -12.91 10.82 11.70
C LYS A 93 -12.96 10.64 13.22
N GLN A 94 -12.02 9.88 13.79
CA GLN A 94 -12.00 9.61 15.23
C GLN A 94 -11.70 10.86 16.07
N LYS A 95 -10.85 11.78 15.60
CA LYS A 95 -10.64 13.08 16.27
C LYS A 95 -11.93 13.91 16.27
N MET A 96 -12.64 13.95 15.14
CA MET A 96 -13.94 14.62 15.05
C MET A 96 -15.01 13.99 15.96
N GLU A 97 -15.02 12.67 16.13
CA GLU A 97 -15.96 11.98 17.03
C GLU A 97 -15.63 12.22 18.51
N LYS A 98 -14.34 12.23 18.86
CA LYS A 98 -13.89 12.55 20.22
C LYS A 98 -14.11 14.01 20.59
N GLU A 99 -13.95 14.95 19.65
CA GLU A 99 -14.28 16.36 19.87
C GLU A 99 -15.79 16.53 20.13
N LYS A 100 -16.64 15.86 19.34
CA LYS A 100 -18.10 15.80 19.57
C LYS A 100 -18.50 15.14 20.89
N GLU A 101 -17.81 14.09 21.32
CA GLU A 101 -18.06 13.43 22.61
C GLU A 101 -17.59 14.28 23.79
N SER A 102 -16.48 15.02 23.63
CA SER A 102 -15.98 15.95 24.65
C SER A 102 -16.86 17.21 24.79
N GLU A 103 -17.54 17.61 23.72
CA GLU A 103 -18.56 18.68 23.76
C GLU A 103 -19.84 18.19 24.43
N LYS A 104 -20.31 16.97 24.10
CA LYS A 104 -21.47 16.35 24.79
C LYS A 104 -21.24 16.09 26.29
N GLN A 105 -20.00 15.82 26.70
CA GLN A 105 -19.65 15.66 28.12
C GLN A 105 -19.50 17.00 28.87
N ASN A 106 -19.36 18.13 28.16
CA ASN A 106 -19.36 19.46 28.77
C ASN A 106 -20.78 20.04 28.97
N ASP A 107 -21.79 19.48 28.30
CA ASP A 107 -23.19 19.94 28.41
C ASP A 107 -24.01 19.24 29.52
N GLU A 108 -23.46 18.22 30.20
CA GLU A 108 -24.13 17.54 31.33
C GLU A 108 -23.92 18.23 32.70
N GLN A 109 -23.67 19.55 32.72
CA GLN A 109 -23.50 20.27 33.97
C GLN A 109 -24.16 21.65 34.02
N THR A 110 -25.45 21.73 33.69
CA THR A 110 -26.32 22.76 34.29
C THR A 110 -27.80 22.37 34.28
N GLU A 111 -28.35 22.02 35.44
CA GLU A 111 -29.81 22.03 35.68
C GLU A 111 -30.18 23.29 36.47
N THR A 112 -30.97 24.21 35.88
CA THR A 112 -32.34 24.60 36.29
C THR A 112 -32.82 25.90 35.63
N ASN A 113 -33.75 25.84 34.67
CA ASN A 113 -35.10 26.46 34.70
C ASN A 113 -35.76 26.52 33.29
N GLU A 114 -36.89 25.81 33.14
CA GLU A 114 -37.60 25.38 31.92
C GLU A 114 -38.15 26.47 30.94
N LYS A 115 -37.64 27.70 30.94
CA LYS A 115 -38.05 28.72 29.94
C LYS A 115 -36.90 29.39 29.18
N GLU A 116 -35.66 29.23 29.63
CA GLU A 116 -34.46 29.62 28.86
C GLU A 116 -34.00 28.46 27.94
N ASP A 117 -34.25 27.21 28.35
CA ASP A 117 -33.85 25.98 27.65
C ASP A 117 -34.31 25.89 26.19
N LYS A 118 -35.54 26.32 25.85
CA LYS A 118 -36.00 26.24 24.44
C LYS A 118 -35.28 27.21 23.51
N LYS A 119 -34.82 28.34 24.04
CA LYS A 119 -34.09 29.36 23.26
C LYS A 119 -32.60 29.01 23.21
N GLN A 120 -32.07 28.43 24.30
CA GLN A 120 -30.73 27.84 24.37
C GLN A 120 -30.59 26.67 23.39
N GLU A 121 -31.54 25.73 23.38
CA GLU A 121 -31.55 24.55 22.51
C GLU A 121 -31.65 24.94 21.02
N GLU A 122 -32.35 26.03 20.68
CA GLU A 122 -32.39 26.56 19.30
C GLU A 122 -31.06 27.24 18.88
N ILE A 123 -30.35 27.84 19.83
CA ILE A 123 -29.04 28.48 19.61
C ILE A 123 -27.96 27.41 19.50
N GLU A 124 -27.97 26.40 20.37
CA GLU A 124 -27.09 25.22 20.31
C GLU A 124 -27.26 24.48 18.99
N LYS A 125 -28.51 24.17 18.59
CA LYS A 125 -28.77 23.52 17.29
C LYS A 125 -28.30 24.36 16.10
N LYS A 126 -28.26 25.70 16.21
CA LYS A 126 -27.70 26.57 15.17
C LYS A 126 -26.18 26.58 15.19
N LEU A 127 -25.56 26.65 16.36
CA LEU A 127 -24.11 26.58 16.54
C LEU A 127 -23.55 25.23 16.09
N GLU A 128 -24.18 24.12 16.48
CA GLU A 128 -23.83 22.76 16.01
C GLU A 128 -23.90 22.66 14.48
N LYS A 129 -24.91 23.30 13.86
CA LYS A 129 -25.09 23.27 12.40
C LYS A 129 -24.05 24.12 11.68
N GLU A 130 -23.70 25.28 12.23
CA GLU A 130 -22.63 26.15 11.72
C GLU A 130 -21.25 25.49 11.87
N GLU A 131 -21.01 24.80 12.98
CA GLU A 131 -19.78 24.06 13.26
C GLU A 131 -19.64 22.82 12.38
N GLN A 132 -20.72 22.04 12.21
CA GLN A 132 -20.76 20.94 11.26
C GLN A 132 -20.54 21.41 9.81
N GLU A 133 -21.04 22.59 9.43
CA GLU A 133 -20.73 23.19 8.14
C GLU A 133 -19.26 23.60 8.03
N LYS A 134 -18.67 24.16 9.09
CA LYS A 134 -17.26 24.56 9.14
C LYS A 134 -16.34 23.34 8.99
N LEU A 135 -16.63 22.26 9.71
CA LEU A 135 -15.92 20.97 9.61
C LEU A 135 -16.11 20.30 8.25
N LYS A 136 -17.31 20.40 7.65
CA LYS A 136 -17.55 19.90 6.28
C LYS A 136 -16.74 20.69 5.25
N LYS A 137 -16.63 22.01 5.41
CA LYS A 137 -15.80 22.88 4.58
C LYS A 137 -14.31 22.55 4.74
N GLU A 138 -13.84 22.25 5.95
CA GLU A 138 -12.45 21.85 6.22
C GLU A 138 -12.10 20.48 5.61
N ARG A 139 -12.98 19.48 5.75
CA ARG A 139 -12.84 18.18 5.06
C ARG A 139 -12.80 18.31 3.55
N ILE A 140 -13.67 19.14 2.98
CA ILE A 140 -13.66 19.44 1.55
C ILE A 140 -12.35 20.12 1.16
N LYS A 141 -11.82 21.01 2.01
CA LYS A 141 -10.54 21.70 1.77
C LYS A 141 -9.36 20.72 1.79
N GLU A 142 -9.23 19.86 2.80
CA GLU A 142 -8.16 18.86 2.90
C GLU A 142 -8.22 17.84 1.76
N ARG A 143 -9.41 17.31 1.47
CA ARG A 143 -9.60 16.40 0.32
C ARG A 143 -9.29 17.09 -1.00
N ASN A 144 -9.67 18.36 -1.17
CA ASN A 144 -9.31 19.13 -2.35
C ASN A 144 -7.81 19.44 -2.41
N GLU A 145 -7.13 19.62 -1.29
CA GLU A 145 -5.67 19.77 -1.24
C GLU A 145 -4.96 18.46 -1.62
N GLN A 146 -5.42 17.32 -1.10
CA GLN A 146 -4.93 15.99 -1.50
C GLN A 146 -5.20 15.70 -2.99
N LEU A 147 -6.41 15.99 -3.48
CA LEU A 147 -6.74 15.84 -4.90
C LEU A 147 -5.91 16.79 -5.77
N LYS A 148 -5.63 18.01 -5.31
CA LYS A 148 -4.70 18.94 -5.99
C LYS A 148 -3.26 18.43 -5.96
N LEU A 149 -2.82 17.79 -4.87
CA LEU A 149 -1.49 17.17 -4.76
C LEU A 149 -1.37 15.98 -5.72
N LYS A 150 -2.38 15.11 -5.81
CA LYS A 150 -2.45 14.01 -6.80
C LYS A 150 -2.49 14.53 -8.23
N GLN A 151 -3.38 15.48 -8.54
CA GLN A 151 -3.44 16.12 -9.88
C GLN A 151 -2.16 16.86 -10.25
N LYS A 152 -1.46 17.44 -9.26
CA LYS A 152 -0.10 17.94 -9.46
C LYS A 152 0.81 16.76 -9.77
N LEU A 153 0.89 15.72 -8.96
CA LEU A 153 1.73 14.54 -9.22
C LEU A 153 1.52 13.93 -10.63
N ASP A 154 0.33 14.04 -11.21
CA ASP A 154 0.02 13.59 -12.57
C ASP A 154 0.52 14.55 -13.68
N ASN A 155 0.92 15.78 -13.34
CA ASN A 155 1.42 16.77 -14.29
C ASN A 155 2.91 16.53 -14.60
N GLU A 156 3.19 16.07 -15.83
CA GLU A 156 4.52 15.78 -16.36
C GLU A 156 5.53 16.95 -16.23
N LYS A 157 5.06 18.19 -16.02
CA LYS A 157 5.91 19.40 -15.90
C LYS A 157 6.40 19.72 -14.49
N LEU A 158 6.05 18.94 -13.46
CA LEU A 158 6.60 19.19 -12.12
C LEU A 158 8.09 18.90 -12.05
N LYS A 159 8.81 19.80 -11.36
CA LYS A 159 10.22 19.63 -11.06
C LYS A 159 10.40 18.47 -10.07
N ASP A 160 11.51 17.73 -10.19
CA ASP A 160 11.81 16.57 -9.35
C ASP A 160 11.82 16.91 -7.85
N GLU A 161 12.23 18.12 -7.48
CA GLU A 161 12.24 18.60 -6.08
C GLU A 161 10.84 18.64 -5.44
N GLU A 162 9.84 19.13 -6.17
CA GLU A 162 8.45 19.23 -5.67
C GLU A 162 7.81 17.84 -5.53
N ARG A 163 8.11 16.91 -6.46
CA ARG A 163 7.67 15.51 -6.39
C ARG A 163 8.31 14.77 -5.21
N ASN A 164 9.60 14.95 -5.01
CA ASN A 164 10.33 14.37 -3.88
C ASN A 164 9.74 14.85 -2.54
N GLN A 165 9.31 16.11 -2.46
CA GLN A 165 8.64 16.63 -1.26
C GLN A 165 7.29 15.94 -1.03
N ILE A 166 6.48 15.72 -2.07
CA ILE A 166 5.19 15.01 -1.95
C ILE A 166 5.41 13.56 -1.52
N GLN A 167 6.40 12.86 -2.09
CA GLN A 167 6.73 11.49 -1.68
C GLN A 167 7.19 11.40 -0.23
N LYS A 168 7.95 12.38 0.27
CA LYS A 168 8.29 12.48 1.70
C LYS A 168 7.07 12.68 2.59
N GLU A 169 6.06 13.44 2.13
CA GLU A 169 4.80 13.57 2.86
C GLU A 169 4.02 12.25 2.87
N ILE A 170 3.92 11.54 1.74
CA ILE A 170 3.28 10.21 1.65
C ILE A 170 3.94 9.21 2.62
N GLN A 171 5.27 9.22 2.70
CA GLN A 171 6.03 8.32 3.57
C GLN A 171 5.60 8.41 5.04
N LYS A 172 5.12 9.56 5.52
CA LYS A 172 4.68 9.73 6.92
C LYS A 172 3.47 8.86 7.27
N TYR A 173 2.73 8.41 6.27
CA TYR A 173 1.51 7.62 6.43
C TYR A 173 1.72 6.14 6.14
N LEU A 174 2.88 5.77 5.60
CA LEU A 174 3.26 4.39 5.35
C LEU A 174 3.71 3.70 6.64
N PRO A 175 3.49 2.37 6.76
CA PRO A 175 4.05 1.61 7.86
C PRO A 175 5.58 1.66 7.80
N SER A 176 6.24 1.82 8.95
CA SER A 176 7.70 1.72 9.05
C SER A 176 8.20 0.26 8.98
N ARG A 177 7.29 -0.69 9.18
CA ARG A 177 7.54 -2.13 9.19
C ARG A 177 6.33 -2.88 8.69
N VAL A 178 6.53 -3.87 7.83
CA VAL A 178 5.49 -4.77 7.32
C VAL A 178 5.90 -6.21 7.55
N VAL A 179 4.95 -7.01 8.04
CA VAL A 179 5.12 -8.46 8.20
C VAL A 179 4.56 -9.15 6.95
N VAL A 180 5.32 -10.10 6.41
CA VAL A 180 4.97 -10.83 5.18
C VAL A 180 5.03 -12.34 5.40
N ASP A 181 4.22 -13.09 4.66
CA ASP A 181 4.15 -14.56 4.67
C ASP A 181 3.81 -15.12 3.27
N GLY A 182 3.83 -16.45 3.15
CA GLY A 182 3.53 -17.18 1.91
C GLY A 182 4.75 -17.52 1.05
N GLY A 183 4.60 -18.50 0.17
CA GLY A 183 5.69 -19.07 -0.65
C GLY A 183 6.61 -18.07 -1.36
N PRO A 184 6.11 -17.02 -2.03
CA PRO A 184 6.97 -16.03 -2.70
C PRO A 184 7.93 -15.29 -1.76
N THR A 185 7.65 -15.26 -0.45
CA THR A 185 8.53 -14.61 0.52
C THR A 185 9.84 -15.36 0.74
N GLU A 186 9.97 -16.61 0.26
CA GLU A 186 11.24 -17.34 0.21
C GLU A 186 12.28 -16.65 -0.68
N ASP A 187 11.86 -15.89 -1.69
CA ASP A 187 12.79 -15.11 -2.49
C ASP A 187 13.26 -13.86 -1.74
N GLU A 188 14.45 -13.96 -1.15
CA GLU A 188 15.11 -12.85 -0.46
C GLU A 188 15.34 -11.62 -1.36
N PHE A 189 15.41 -11.82 -2.68
CA PHE A 189 15.56 -10.72 -3.63
C PHE A 189 14.31 -9.85 -3.68
N LEU A 190 13.15 -10.49 -3.84
CA LEU A 190 11.85 -9.83 -3.79
C LEU A 190 11.66 -9.12 -2.44
N MET A 191 12.04 -9.76 -1.32
CA MET A 191 11.93 -9.14 0.00
C MET A 191 12.77 -7.87 0.12
N GLN A 192 13.99 -7.89 -0.42
CA GLN A 192 14.83 -6.70 -0.46
C GLN A 192 14.22 -5.61 -1.34
N LEU A 193 13.69 -5.94 -2.53
CA LEU A 193 13.01 -4.98 -3.41
C LEU A 193 11.78 -4.36 -2.75
N GLN A 194 10.99 -5.14 -2.02
CA GLN A 194 9.84 -4.64 -1.27
C GLN A 194 10.27 -3.64 -0.20
N ALA A 195 11.31 -3.96 0.60
CA ALA A 195 11.84 -3.04 1.60
C ALA A 195 12.38 -1.75 0.94
N ASP A 196 13.13 -1.92 -0.16
CA ASP A 196 13.73 -0.85 -0.92
C ASP A 196 12.69 0.11 -1.50
N PHE A 197 11.62 -0.39 -2.11
CA PHE A 197 10.60 0.44 -2.76
C PHE A 197 9.59 1.03 -1.77
N LEU A 198 9.22 0.28 -0.72
CA LEU A 198 8.30 0.77 0.31
C LEU A 198 8.96 1.76 1.26
N ASN A 199 10.30 1.74 1.33
CA ASN A 199 11.08 2.47 2.33
C ASN A 199 10.68 2.09 3.77
N ALA A 200 10.50 0.80 4.01
CA ALA A 200 10.11 0.25 5.30
C ALA A 200 10.82 -1.08 5.54
N GLU A 201 10.91 -1.49 6.79
CA GLU A 201 11.39 -2.83 7.11
C GLU A 201 10.39 -3.88 6.63
N VAL A 202 10.84 -4.84 5.84
CA VAL A 202 10.07 -6.06 5.52
C VAL A 202 10.53 -7.15 6.46
N VAL A 203 9.58 -7.84 7.08
CA VAL A 203 9.87 -8.83 8.12
C VAL A 203 9.09 -10.10 7.87
N ARG A 204 9.80 -11.22 7.90
CA ARG A 204 9.21 -12.55 7.70
C ARG A 204 9.47 -13.44 8.91
N PRO A 205 8.45 -14.06 9.52
CA PRO A 205 8.66 -15.12 10.50
C PRO A 205 9.30 -16.35 9.86
N GLN A 206 9.81 -17.28 10.69
CA GLN A 206 10.32 -18.56 10.20
C GLN A 206 9.21 -19.43 9.58
N ASN A 207 8.01 -19.39 10.17
CA ASN A 207 6.85 -20.08 9.61
C ASN A 207 6.11 -19.18 8.61
N ILE A 208 6.21 -19.52 7.32
CA ILE A 208 5.56 -18.78 6.23
C ILE A 208 4.12 -19.25 5.95
N GLU A 209 3.64 -20.28 6.64
CA GLU A 209 2.28 -20.83 6.51
C GLU A 209 1.31 -20.15 7.48
N ALA A 210 1.31 -18.81 7.50
CA ALA A 210 0.53 -18.02 8.46
C ALA A 210 -0.98 -18.29 8.34
N THR A 211 -1.45 -18.63 7.13
CA THR A 211 -2.86 -18.99 6.90
C THR A 211 -3.26 -20.26 7.66
N ALA A 212 -2.51 -21.35 7.49
CA ALA A 212 -2.78 -22.61 8.17
C ALA A 212 -2.58 -22.46 9.68
N LEU A 213 -1.53 -21.74 10.08
CA LEU A 213 -1.23 -21.45 11.47
C LEU A 213 -2.38 -20.68 12.15
N GLY A 214 -2.91 -19.63 11.52
CA GLY A 214 -4.04 -18.85 12.05
C GLY A 214 -5.31 -19.69 12.25
N ALA A 215 -5.61 -20.61 11.32
CA ALA A 215 -6.73 -21.54 11.46
C ALA A 215 -6.53 -22.50 12.65
N ALA A 216 -5.32 -23.05 12.80
CA ALA A 216 -4.97 -23.91 13.93
C ALA A 216 -5.06 -23.18 15.28
N MET A 217 -4.63 -21.91 15.33
CA MET A 217 -4.74 -21.05 16.51
C MET A 217 -6.18 -20.82 16.94
N ALA A 218 -7.05 -20.46 15.98
CA ALA A 218 -8.46 -20.23 16.27
C ALA A 218 -9.14 -21.50 16.81
N ALA A 219 -8.89 -22.66 16.18
CA ALA A 219 -9.42 -23.94 16.63
C ALA A 219 -8.84 -24.35 18.00
N GLY A 220 -7.53 -24.19 18.19
CA GLY A 220 -6.84 -24.55 19.42
C GLY A 220 -7.29 -23.72 20.62
N LEU A 221 -7.53 -22.42 20.45
CA LEU A 221 -8.15 -21.60 21.49
C LEU A 221 -9.57 -22.08 21.83
N ALA A 222 -10.37 -22.38 20.81
CA ALA A 222 -11.76 -22.79 21.01
C ALA A 222 -11.90 -24.13 21.76
N VAL A 223 -10.96 -25.07 21.57
CA VAL A 223 -10.98 -26.38 22.23
C VAL A 223 -10.05 -26.46 23.45
N GLY A 224 -9.39 -25.35 23.82
CA GLY A 224 -8.55 -25.25 25.01
C GLY A 224 -7.17 -25.90 24.88
N VAL A 225 -6.63 -26.08 23.67
CA VAL A 225 -5.20 -26.41 23.45
C VAL A 225 -4.31 -25.33 24.07
N TRP A 226 -4.68 -24.07 23.86
CA TRP A 226 -4.07 -22.94 24.55
C TRP A 226 -5.05 -22.36 25.57
N PRO A 227 -4.63 -22.15 26.83
CA PRO A 227 -5.50 -21.60 27.87
C PRO A 227 -5.92 -20.14 27.61
N SER A 228 -5.07 -19.36 26.95
CA SER A 228 -5.32 -17.96 26.62
C SER A 228 -4.64 -17.55 25.32
N LEU A 229 -5.05 -16.40 24.79
CA LEU A 229 -4.40 -15.76 23.65
C LEU A 229 -2.91 -15.45 23.94
N THR A 230 -2.59 -15.07 25.18
CA THR A 230 -1.22 -14.77 25.59
C THR A 230 -0.33 -16.01 25.53
N ASP A 231 -0.78 -17.13 26.11
CA ASP A 231 -0.03 -18.39 26.10
C ASP A 231 0.22 -18.87 24.65
N MET A 232 -0.79 -18.69 23.79
CA MET A 232 -0.66 -19.00 22.38
C MET A 232 0.41 -18.13 21.72
N ILE A 233 0.34 -16.80 21.87
CA ILE A 233 1.31 -15.86 21.29
C ILE A 233 2.73 -16.16 21.76
N GLU A 234 2.94 -16.44 23.04
CA GLU A 234 4.27 -16.76 23.57
C GLU A 234 4.82 -18.07 22.99
N SER A 235 3.97 -19.08 22.81
CA SER A 235 4.39 -20.40 22.29
C SER A 235 4.81 -20.40 20.82
N ILE A 236 4.36 -19.42 20.03
CA ILE A 236 4.57 -19.35 18.58
C ILE A 236 5.61 -18.30 18.16
N GLN A 237 6.18 -17.57 19.12
CA GLN A 237 7.20 -16.56 18.83
C GLN A 237 8.37 -17.23 18.11
N SER A 238 8.66 -16.75 16.90
CA SER A 238 9.83 -17.17 16.14
C SER A 238 10.78 -16.01 15.98
N GLU A 239 12.05 -16.35 15.74
CA GLU A 239 12.99 -15.38 15.17
C GLU A 239 12.43 -14.82 13.86
N MET A 240 12.73 -13.55 13.60
CA MET A 240 12.22 -12.80 12.46
C MET A 240 13.38 -12.45 11.55
N ILE A 241 13.24 -12.75 10.26
CA ILE A 241 14.18 -12.30 9.24
C ILE A 241 13.77 -10.91 8.80
N VAL A 242 14.74 -9.98 8.72
CA VAL A 242 14.48 -8.55 8.50
C VAL A 242 15.28 -8.04 7.31
N TRP A 243 14.60 -7.38 6.39
CA TRP A 243 15.19 -6.62 5.29
C TRP A 243 14.94 -5.14 5.50
N ALA A 244 16.02 -4.37 5.66
CA ALA A 244 15.98 -2.91 5.73
C ALA A 244 16.18 -2.29 4.34
N PRO A 245 15.61 -1.10 4.07
CA PRO A 245 15.83 -0.39 2.81
C PRO A 245 17.32 -0.03 2.63
N LYS A 246 17.85 -0.26 1.43
CA LYS A 246 19.26 -0.04 1.05
C LYS A 246 19.45 0.99 -0.06
N ILE A 247 18.42 1.25 -0.87
CA ILE A 247 18.51 2.20 -1.98
C ILE A 247 18.26 3.65 -1.55
N SER A 248 18.77 4.61 -2.34
CA SER A 248 18.51 6.03 -2.12
C SER A 248 17.08 6.42 -2.50
N ASP A 249 16.58 7.50 -1.87
CA ASP A 249 15.30 8.11 -2.22
C ASP A 249 15.23 8.48 -3.70
N GLU A 250 16.33 8.98 -4.28
CA GLU A 250 16.38 9.36 -5.70
C GLU A 250 16.12 8.17 -6.63
N LEU A 251 16.79 7.05 -6.39
CA LEU A 251 16.63 5.84 -7.18
C LEU A 251 15.22 5.25 -7.01
N ARG A 252 14.74 5.18 -5.76
CA ARG A 252 13.37 4.74 -5.46
C ARG A 252 12.34 5.56 -6.21
N ASN A 253 12.46 6.89 -6.14
CA ASN A 253 11.52 7.79 -6.77
C ASN A 253 11.58 7.65 -8.30
N LYS A 254 12.76 7.43 -8.88
CA LYS A 254 12.91 7.12 -10.32
C LYS A 254 12.18 5.83 -10.70
N LYS A 255 12.32 4.76 -9.90
CA LYS A 255 11.66 3.47 -10.14
C LYS A 255 10.14 3.59 -10.08
N VAL A 256 9.61 4.23 -9.04
CA VAL A 256 8.17 4.51 -8.91
C VAL A 256 7.65 5.33 -10.09
N ARG A 257 8.39 6.36 -10.53
CA ARG A 257 7.99 7.16 -11.71
C ARG A 257 7.93 6.34 -12.99
N ASN A 258 8.93 5.49 -13.24
CA ASN A 258 8.95 4.64 -14.43
C ASN A 258 7.79 3.65 -14.42
N TRP A 259 7.46 3.14 -13.24
CA TRP A 259 6.29 2.28 -13.04
C TRP A 259 4.97 2.98 -13.35
N GLU A 260 4.71 4.17 -12.80
CA GLU A 260 3.47 4.91 -13.09
C GLU A 260 3.32 5.20 -14.59
N ARG A 261 4.41 5.59 -15.26
CA ARG A 261 4.43 5.79 -16.72
C ARG A 261 4.11 4.50 -17.49
N ALA A 262 4.63 3.37 -17.04
CA ALA A 262 4.35 2.07 -17.65
C ALA A 262 2.88 1.65 -17.45
N VAL A 263 2.32 1.93 -16.27
CA VAL A 263 0.90 1.70 -16.00
C VAL A 263 0.03 2.58 -16.88
N GLU A 264 0.33 3.86 -17.00
CA GLU A 264 -0.40 4.78 -17.89
C GLU A 264 -0.35 4.30 -19.35
N ALA A 265 0.82 3.88 -19.84
CA ALA A 265 0.97 3.29 -21.17
C ALA A 265 0.08 2.03 -21.33
N THR A 266 -0.01 1.20 -20.29
CA THR A 266 -0.86 -0.01 -20.29
C THR A 266 -2.36 0.35 -20.38
N LEU A 267 -2.79 1.49 -19.83
CA LEU A 267 -4.20 1.94 -19.92
C LEU A 267 -4.63 2.31 -21.35
N SER A 268 -3.68 2.50 -22.27
CA SER A 268 -3.97 2.84 -23.67
C SER A 268 -4.53 1.65 -24.47
N TYR A 269 -4.23 0.42 -24.06
CA TYR A 269 -4.70 -0.80 -24.72
C TYR A 269 -5.79 -1.50 -23.90
N ARG A 270 -6.98 -1.63 -24.47
CA ARG A 270 -8.15 -2.22 -23.80
C ARG A 270 -8.63 -3.45 -24.53
N VAL A 271 -8.85 -4.52 -23.79
CA VAL A 271 -9.55 -5.71 -24.29
C VAL A 271 -11.05 -5.55 -24.05
N HIS A 272 -11.84 -6.01 -25.02
CA HIS A 272 -13.29 -6.03 -24.87
C HIS A 272 -13.71 -6.90 -23.69
N GLN A 273 -14.69 -6.40 -22.94
CA GLN A 273 -15.44 -7.20 -21.97
C GLN A 273 -16.63 -7.78 -22.73
N GLU A 274 -16.75 -9.11 -22.76
CA GLU A 274 -17.95 -9.80 -23.22
C GLU A 274 -19.13 -9.57 -22.26
#